data_AF-A0A3A5JC99-F1
#
_entry.id   AF-A0A3A5JC99-F1
#
_cell.length_a   1.000
_cell.length_b   1.000
_cell.length_c   1.000
_cell.angle_alpha   90.00
_cell.angle_beta   90.00
_cell.angle_gamma   90.00
#
_symmetry.space_group_name_H-M   'P 1'
#
loop_
_entity.id
_entity.type
_entity.pdbx_description
1 polymer ?
#
loop_
_entity_poly.entity_id
_entity_poly.type
_entity_poly.pdbx_seq_one_letter_code
_entity_poly.pdbx_strand_id
1 'polypeptide(L)'
;MLRLLETIKDSTEAAVDSATVHLENSHRLVGGYIARQARRITSLRDRSSGTGERVTGPSIYDVMRGVNREFGAFGTDVFEIIDDARARRLAERDRS
;
A
#
# COMPACT_ATOMS: atom_id res chain seq x y z
N MET A 1 -0.73 -3.69 34.34
CA MET A 1 -1.44 -4.55 33.35
C MET A 1 -2.26 -3.72 32.36
N LEU A 2 -3.04 -2.72 32.81
CA LEU A 2 -3.78 -1.79 31.95
C LEU A 2 -2.94 -1.14 30.83
N ARG A 3 -1.76 -0.58 31.15
CA ARG A 3 -0.89 0.07 30.14
C ARG A 3 -0.36 -0.87 29.04
N LEU A 4 -0.17 -2.15 29.34
CA LEU A 4 0.29 -3.13 28.34
C LEU A 4 -0.79 -3.41 27.30
N LEU A 5 -2.05 -3.50 27.75
CA LEU A 5 -3.20 -3.66 26.86
C LEU A 5 -3.39 -2.42 25.99
N GLU A 6 -3.13 -1.23 26.55
CA GLU A 6 -3.17 0.04 25.82
C GLU A 6 -2.08 0.12 24.74
N THR A 7 -0.82 -0.21 25.06
CA THR A 7 0.26 -0.25 24.05
C THR A 7 -0.01 -1.26 22.94
N ILE A 8 -0.53 -2.45 23.27
CA ILE A 8 -0.89 -3.46 22.26
C ILE A 8 -2.04 -2.97 21.39
N LYS A 9 -3.07 -2.35 21.99
CA LYS A 9 -4.19 -1.75 21.27
C LYS A 9 -3.69 -0.69 20.29
N ASP A 10 -2.91 0.27 20.76
CA ASP A 10 -2.40 1.39 19.94
C ASP A 10 -1.50 0.88 18.81
N SER A 11 -0.66 -0.14 19.08
CA SER A 11 0.19 -0.77 18.07
C SER A 11 -0.64 -1.51 17.01
N THR A 12 -1.74 -2.14 17.42
CA THR A 12 -2.65 -2.84 16.52
C THR A 12 -3.43 -1.85 15.66
N GLU A 13 -3.92 -0.74 16.25
CA GLU A 13 -4.61 0.34 15.52
C GLU A 13 -3.66 0.97 14.50
N ALA A 14 -2.43 1.31 14.89
CA ALA A 14 -1.42 1.85 13.97
C ALA A 14 -1.08 0.89 12.81
N ALA A 15 -0.97 -0.42 13.09
CA ALA A 15 -0.70 -1.41 12.05
C ALA A 15 -1.87 -1.57 11.08
N VAL A 16 -3.11 -1.52 11.58
CA VAL A 16 -4.32 -1.59 10.74
C VAL A 16 -4.48 -0.34 9.88
N ASP A 17 -4.20 0.83 10.43
CA ASP A 17 -4.24 2.09 9.68
C ASP A 17 -3.20 2.10 8.56
N SER A 18 -1.96 1.68 8.84
CA SER A 18 -0.92 1.50 7.82
C SER A 18 -1.34 0.48 6.74
N ALA A 19 -1.90 -0.67 7.15
CA ALA A 19 -2.41 -1.68 6.22
C ALA A 19 -3.46 -1.09 5.26
N THR A 20 -4.35 -0.27 5.79
CA THR A 20 -5.43 0.37 5.03
C THR A 20 -4.86 1.30 3.97
N VAL A 21 -3.89 2.14 4.33
CA VAL A 21 -3.25 3.07 3.38
C VAL A 21 -2.55 2.32 2.24
N HIS A 22 -1.77 1.30 2.55
CA HIS A 22 -1.04 0.51 1.54
C HIS A 22 -1.97 -0.30 0.64
N LEU A 23 -3.07 -0.81 1.20
CA LEU A 23 -4.11 -1.51 0.45
C LEU A 23 -4.82 -0.54 -0.52
N GLU A 24 -5.17 0.66 -0.06
CA GLU A 24 -5.77 1.70 -0.92
C GLU A 24 -4.84 2.09 -2.07
N ASN A 25 -3.55 2.31 -1.77
CA ASN A 25 -2.57 2.65 -2.80
C ASN A 25 -2.42 1.53 -3.83
N SER A 26 -2.33 0.27 -3.38
CA SER A 26 -2.31 -0.91 -4.24
C SER A 26 -3.57 -0.99 -5.10
N HIS A 27 -4.74 -0.73 -4.51
CA HIS A 27 -6.00 -0.72 -5.23
C HIS A 27 -6.05 0.37 -6.30
N ARG A 28 -5.54 1.57 -6.01
CA ARG A 28 -5.44 2.66 -7.00
C ARG A 28 -4.51 2.31 -8.16
N LEU A 29 -3.37 1.64 -7.89
CA LEU A 29 -2.44 1.20 -8.94
C LEU A 29 -3.11 0.21 -9.90
N VAL A 30 -3.76 -0.81 -9.34
CA VAL A 30 -4.46 -1.85 -10.11
C VAL A 30 -5.67 -1.27 -10.84
N GLY A 31 -6.52 -0.53 -10.14
CA GLY A 31 -7.71 0.11 -10.71
C GLY A 31 -7.35 1.10 -11.83
N GLY A 32 -6.30 1.89 -11.64
CA GLY A 32 -5.79 2.80 -12.66
C GLY A 32 -5.29 2.07 -13.91
N TYR A 33 -4.62 0.93 -13.74
CA TYR A 33 -4.20 0.08 -14.86
C TYR A 33 -5.39 -0.52 -15.62
N ILE A 34 -6.36 -1.10 -14.90
CA ILE A 34 -7.57 -1.69 -15.49
C ILE A 34 -8.37 -0.62 -16.24
N ALA A 35 -8.59 0.55 -15.64
CA ALA A 35 -9.31 1.65 -16.27
C ALA A 35 -8.61 2.16 -17.54
N ARG A 36 -7.26 2.23 -17.54
CA ARG A 36 -6.48 2.57 -18.75
C ARG A 36 -6.60 1.50 -19.82
N GLN A 37 -6.54 0.22 -19.47
CA GLN A 37 -6.72 -0.88 -20.42
C GLN A 37 -8.12 -0.90 -21.01
N ALA A 38 -9.16 -0.70 -20.19
CA ALA A 38 -10.54 -0.59 -20.66
C ALA A 38 -10.69 0.58 -21.65
N ARG A 39 -10.16 1.77 -21.33
CA ARG A 39 -10.13 2.91 -22.27
C ARG A 39 -9.37 2.60 -23.56
N ARG A 40 -8.24 1.89 -23.46
CA ARG A 40 -7.46 1.48 -24.63
C ARG A 40 -8.26 0.54 -25.53
N ILE A 41 -8.92 -0.48 -24.97
CA ILE A 41 -9.76 -1.42 -25.71
C ILE A 41 -10.92 -0.70 -26.38
N THR A 42 -11.63 0.19 -25.67
CA THR A 42 -12.69 1.02 -26.25
C THR A 42 -12.16 1.90 -27.37
N SER A 43 -11.03 2.57 -27.17
CA SER A 43 -10.41 3.41 -28.21
C SER A 43 -9.96 2.62 -29.42
N LEU A 44 -9.50 1.37 -29.26
CA LEU A 44 -9.14 0.50 -30.38
C LEU A 44 -10.38 0.00 -31.15
N ARG A 45 -11.50 -0.20 -30.44
CA ARG A 45 -12.80 -0.52 -31.05
C ARG A 45 -13.31 0.66 -31.90
N ASP A 46 -13.15 1.89 -31.41
CA ASP A 46 -13.53 3.13 -32.14
C ASP A 46 -12.51 3.53 -33.23
N ARG A 47 -11.22 3.21 -33.08
CA ARG A 47 -10.14 3.50 -34.06
C ARG A 47 -10.11 2.58 -35.28
N SER A 48 -11.21 1.91 -35.60
CA SER A 48 -11.43 1.28 -36.91
C SER A 48 -11.43 2.30 -38.08
N SER A 49 -11.21 3.59 -37.82
CA SER A 49 -11.10 4.64 -38.85
C SER A 49 -10.04 5.74 -38.61
N GLY A 50 -9.06 5.62 -37.69
CA GLY A 50 -8.11 6.72 -37.48
C GLY A 50 -6.81 6.40 -36.74
N THR A 51 -5.71 6.75 -37.42
CA THR A 51 -4.28 6.83 -37.06
C THR A 51 -3.90 6.54 -35.60
N GLY A 52 -3.11 5.49 -35.39
CA GLY A 52 -2.70 4.97 -34.10
C GLY A 52 -1.77 5.88 -33.31
N GLU A 53 -2.32 6.63 -32.37
CA GLU A 53 -1.56 7.25 -31.27
C GLU A 53 -1.06 6.14 -30.33
N ARG A 54 0.27 6.06 -30.16
CA ARG A 54 0.94 5.05 -29.35
C ARG A 54 0.73 5.41 -27.87
N VAL A 55 -0.21 4.74 -27.21
CA VAL A 55 -0.46 4.93 -25.77
C VAL A 55 0.70 4.32 -24.99
N THR A 56 1.69 5.13 -24.64
CA THR A 56 2.82 4.75 -23.76
C THR A 56 2.35 4.85 -22.30
N GLY A 57 1.59 3.87 -21.86
CA GLY A 57 1.16 3.73 -20.45
C GLY A 57 2.09 2.79 -19.66
N PRO A 58 2.09 2.88 -18.31
CA PRO A 58 2.82 1.94 -17.47
C PRO A 58 2.38 0.50 -17.75
N SER A 59 3.36 -0.39 -17.83
CA SER A 59 3.15 -1.81 -18.10
C SER A 59 2.55 -2.51 -16.88
N ILE A 60 2.03 -3.73 -17.07
CA ILE A 60 1.58 -4.57 -15.96
C ILE A 60 2.70 -4.84 -14.95
N TYR A 61 3.97 -4.91 -15.40
CA TYR A 61 5.12 -5.10 -14.53
C TYR A 61 5.38 -3.90 -13.63
N ASP A 62 5.15 -2.68 -14.14
CA ASP A 62 5.27 -1.46 -13.33
C ASP A 62 4.21 -1.41 -12.22
N VAL A 63 3.01 -1.90 -12.52
CA VAL A 63 1.92 -2.03 -11.54
C VAL A 63 2.26 -3.08 -10.48
N MET A 64 2.72 -4.26 -10.90
CA MET A 64 3.12 -5.33 -9.98
C MET A 64 4.30 -4.91 -9.09
N ARG A 65 5.27 -4.18 -9.66
CA ARG A 65 6.39 -3.61 -8.90
C ARG A 65 5.92 -2.57 -7.90
N GLY A 66 4.94 -1.73 -8.27
CA GLY A 66 4.32 -0.77 -7.36
C GLY A 66 3.61 -1.46 -6.20
N VAL A 67 2.79 -2.47 -6.48
CA VAL A 67 2.10 -3.26 -5.44
C VAL A 67 3.10 -3.96 -4.51
N ASN A 68 4.15 -4.58 -5.06
CA ASN A 68 5.20 -5.19 -4.24
C ASN A 68 5.92 -4.17 -3.34
N ARG A 69 6.09 -2.93 -3.82
CA ARG A 69 6.66 -1.86 -3.00
C ARG A 69 5.74 -1.46 -1.87
N GLU A 70 4.43 -1.36 -2.11
CA GLU A 70 3.44 -1.06 -1.06
C GLU A 70 3.41 -2.17 0.01
N PHE A 71 3.43 -3.45 -0.38
CA PHE A 71 3.52 -4.55 0.58
C PHE A 71 4.83 -4.55 1.37
N GLY A 72 5.94 -4.21 0.72
CA GLY A 72 7.22 -4.07 1.41
C GLY A 72 7.22 -2.94 2.42
N ALA A 73 6.66 -1.77 2.05
CA ALA A 73 6.53 -0.62 2.93
C ALA A 73 5.62 -0.94 4.14
N PHE A 74 4.46 -1.56 3.90
CA PHE A 74 3.59 -2.03 4.97
C PHE A 74 4.32 -2.96 5.95
N GLY A 75 5.12 -3.90 5.43
CA GLY A 75 5.92 -4.78 6.27
C GLY A 75 6.90 -4.01 7.15
N THR A 76 7.59 -3.01 6.59
CA THR A 76 8.49 -2.13 7.33
C THR A 76 7.75 -1.36 8.43
N ASP A 77 6.61 -0.73 8.12
CA ASP A 77 5.80 0.01 9.10
C ASP A 77 5.40 -0.87 10.29
N VAL A 78 4.97 -2.11 10.03
CA VAL A 78 4.60 -3.06 11.08
C VAL A 78 5.78 -3.41 11.98
N PHE A 79 6.97 -3.64 11.41
CA PHE A 79 8.17 -3.91 12.20
C PHE A 79 8.59 -2.70 13.03
N GLU A 80 8.54 -1.49 12.47
CA GLU A 80 8.83 -0.26 13.20
C GLU A 80 7.85 -0.08 14.37
N ILE A 81 6.55 -0.28 14.18
CA ILE A 81 5.54 -0.20 15.26
C ILE A 81 5.87 -1.17 16.40
N ILE A 82 6.26 -2.41 16.07
CA ILE A 82 6.62 -3.42 17.07
C ILE A 82 7.89 -3.04 17.83
N ASP A 83 8.91 -2.56 17.11
CA ASP A 83 10.17 -2.12 17.71
C ASP A 83 9.98 -0.88 18.60
N ASP A 84 9.14 0.07 18.19
CA ASP A 84 8.76 1.25 18.97
C ASP A 84 8.04 0.85 20.26
N ALA A 85 7.08 -0.06 20.16
CA ALA A 85 6.37 -0.62 21.33
C ALA A 85 7.33 -1.33 22.29
N ARG A 86 8.32 -2.06 21.75
CA ARG A 86 9.36 -2.73 22.54
C ARG A 86 10.30 -1.73 23.22
N ALA A 87 10.71 -0.67 22.53
CA ALA A 87 11.58 0.37 23.05
C ALA A 87 10.91 1.15 24.20
N ARG A 88 9.62 1.50 24.05
CA ARG A 88 8.83 2.13 25.12
C ARG A 88 8.75 1.25 26.36
N ARG A 89 8.54 -0.06 26.17
CA ARG A 89 8.53 -1.03 27.27
C ARG A 89 9.87 -1.10 28.02
N LEU A 90 11.00 -1.05 27.30
CA LEU A 90 12.32 -1.03 27.93
C LEU A 90 12.55 0.26 28.72
N ALA A 91 12.21 1.41 28.15
CA ALA A 91 12.33 2.71 28.81
C ALA A 91 11.46 2.83 30.07
N GLU A 92 10.29 2.19 30.10
CA GLU A 92 9.43 2.12 31.28
C GLU A 92 10.01 1.21 32.37
N ARG A 93 10.65 0.10 31.98
CA ARG A 93 11.30 -0.82 32.93
C ARG A 93 12.50 -0.18 33.61
N ASP A 94 13.26 0.67 32.92
CA ASP A 94 14.44 1.34 33.47
C ASP A 94 14.11 2.56 34.35
N ARG A 95 12.85 3.03 34.34
CA ARG A 95 12.34 4.13 35.19
C ARG A 95 11.58 3.65 36.43
N SER A 96 11.35 2.35 36.57
CA SER A 96 10.68 1.71 37.71
C SER A 96 11.67 1.07 38.67
#